data_AF-A0A857JTM0-F1
#
_entry.id   AF-A0A857JTM0-F1
#
_cell.length_a   1.000
_cell.length_b   1.000
_cell.length_c   1.000
_cell.angle_alpha   90.00
_cell.angle_beta   90.00
_cell.angle_gamma   90.00
#
_symmetry.space_group_name_H-M   'P 1'
#
loop_
_entity.id
_entity.type
_entity.pdbx_description
1 polymer ?
#
loop_
_entity_poly.entity_id
_entity_poly.type
_entity_poly.pdbx_seq_one_letter_code
_entity_poly.pdbx_strand_id
1 'polypeptide(L)' 'MSVLKAGRPSAGVRAMTMSDIANSEKMKRVNFDLPEALHTRLKIYAAAQGKSIKDVLTEFVEALP' A
#
# COMPACT_ATOMS: atom_id res chain seq x y z
N MET A 1 -8.54 -31.68 20.85
CA MET A 1 -7.88 -30.77 21.81
C MET A 1 -6.80 -30.01 21.07
N SER A 2 -7.11 -28.83 20.50
CA SER A 2 -6.13 -28.02 19.76
C SER A 2 -5.33 -27.19 20.76
N VAL A 3 -4.02 -27.42 20.84
CA VAL A 3 -3.11 -26.75 21.76
C VAL A 3 -2.84 -25.32 21.27
N LEU A 4 -3.46 -24.34 21.93
CA LEU A 4 -3.15 -22.93 21.69
C LEU A 4 -1.76 -22.64 22.28
N LYS A 5 -0.74 -22.67 21.42
CA LYS A 5 0.65 -22.35 21.79
C LYS A 5 0.76 -20.83 22.00
N ALA A 6 0.81 -20.40 23.25
CA ALA A 6 1.10 -19.01 23.63
C ALA A 6 2.58 -18.69 23.35
N GLY A 7 2.89 -18.29 22.13
CA GLY A 7 4.19 -17.74 21.74
C GLY A 7 4.07 -16.26 21.37
N ARG A 8 5.09 -15.45 21.68
CA ARG A 8 5.17 -14.07 21.16
C ARG A 8 5.23 -14.12 19.63
N PRO A 9 4.41 -13.34 18.90
CA PRO A 9 4.39 -13.31 17.43
C PRO A 9 5.73 -12.87 16.81
N SER A 10 6.68 -12.40 17.61
CA SER A 10 8.03 -12.01 17.20
C SER A 10 8.97 -13.18 16.89
N ALA A 11 8.62 -14.42 17.26
CA ALA A 11 9.53 -15.57 17.15
C ALA A 11 9.84 -16.00 15.69
N GLY A 12 9.12 -15.48 14.69
CA GLY A 12 9.33 -15.79 13.28
C GLY A 12 9.48 -14.57 12.36
N VAL A 13 9.56 -13.36 12.92
CA VAL A 13 9.68 -12.14 12.11
C VAL A 13 11.14 -11.98 11.71
N ARG A 14 11.44 -12.12 10.40
CA ARG A 14 12.76 -11.82 9.84
C ARG A 14 13.16 -10.41 10.28
N ALA A 15 14.35 -10.29 10.86
CA ALA A 15 14.92 -8.99 11.19
C ALA A 15 15.13 -8.21 9.89
N MET A 16 14.40 -7.11 9.69
CA MET A 16 14.63 -6.18 8.58
C MET A 16 16.07 -5.67 8.69
N THR A 17 16.88 -5.93 7.67
CA THR A 17 18.28 -5.53 7.62
C THR A 17 18.42 -4.16 6.99
N MET A 18 19.48 -3.42 7.31
CA MET A 18 19.74 -2.08 6.73
C MET A 18 19.81 -2.08 5.20
N SER A 19 20.13 -3.23 4.59
CA SER A 19 20.12 -3.45 3.15
C SER A 19 18.71 -3.41 2.55
N ASP A 20 17.69 -3.87 3.30
CA ASP A 20 16.29 -3.83 2.88
C ASP A 20 15.75 -2.39 2.84
N ILE A 21 16.34 -1.49 3.64
CA ILE A 21 16.01 -0.06 3.68
C ILE A 21 16.71 0.71 2.54
N ALA A 22 17.95 0.34 2.21
CA ALA A 22 18.77 1.03 1.22
C ALA A 22 18.27 0.90 -0.23
N ASN A 23 17.50 -0.15 -0.54
CA ASN A 23 16.92 -0.37 -1.87
C ASN A 23 15.49 0.16 -2.02
N SER A 24 15.01 0.97 -1.06
CA SER A 24 13.72 1.63 -1.21
C SER A 24 13.90 2.86 -2.11
N GLU A 25 13.29 2.81 -3.30
CA GLU A 25 13.18 3.99 -4.16
C GLU A 25 12.68 5.19 -3.34
N LYS A 26 13.17 6.39 -3.66
CA LYS A 26 12.82 7.62 -2.93
C LYS A 26 11.35 7.97 -3.15
N MET A 27 10.48 7.32 -2.38
CA MET A 27 9.05 7.57 -2.36
C MET A 27 8.76 8.94 -1.76
N LYS A 28 8.21 9.85 -2.55
CA LYS A 28 7.67 11.12 -2.06
C LYS A 28 6.18 10.96 -1.79
N ARG A 29 5.76 11.32 -0.57
CA ARG A 29 4.33 11.40 -0.23
C ARG A 29 3.73 12.65 -0.85
N VAL A 30 2.60 12.49 -1.52
CA VAL A 30 1.81 13.60 -2.09
C VAL A 30 0.58 13.78 -1.22
N ASN A 31 0.35 15.00 -0.72
CA ASN A 31 -0.89 15.36 -0.05
C ASN A 31 -1.87 15.88 -1.09
N PHE A 32 -3.09 15.38 -1.05
CA PHE A 32 -4.14 15.71 -2.00
C PHE A 32 -5.47 15.77 -1.27
N ASP A 33 -6.20 16.84 -1.56
CA ASP A 33 -7.56 17.03 -1.09
C ASP A 33 -8.51 16.78 -2.24
N LEU A 34 -9.53 15.97 -1.97
CA LEU A 34 -10.54 15.59 -2.94
C LEU A 34 -11.93 15.69 -2.32
N PRO A 35 -12.92 16.24 -3.04
CA PRO A 35 -14.31 16.11 -2.67
C PRO A 35 -14.74 14.66 -2.46
N GLU A 36 -15.56 14.40 -1.44
CA GLU A 36 -16.02 13.06 -1.05
C GLU A 36 -16.68 12.30 -2.21
N ALA A 37 -17.43 13.02 -3.05
CA ALA A 37 -18.08 12.47 -4.24
C ALA A 37 -17.06 11.91 -5.26
N LEU A 38 -15.93 12.59 -5.45
CA LEU A 38 -14.88 12.15 -6.35
C LEU A 38 -14.05 11.02 -5.72
N HIS A 39 -13.84 11.05 -4.40
CA HIS A 39 -13.14 9.96 -3.69
C HIS A 39 -13.91 8.65 -3.81
N THR A 40 -15.24 8.73 -3.68
CA THR A 40 -16.12 7.58 -3.83
C THR A 40 -16.05 6.99 -5.24
N ARG A 41 -16.06 7.85 -6.27
CA ARG A 41 -15.90 7.41 -7.66
C ARG A 41 -14.54 6.76 -7.91
N LEU A 42 -13.45 7.35 -7.42
CA LEU A 42 -12.11 6.78 -7.50
C LEU A 42 -12.03 5.42 -6.82
N LYS A 43 -12.67 5.26 -5.64
CA LYS A 43 -12.69 4.01 -4.90
C LYS A 43 -13.48 2.92 -5.63
N ILE A 44 -14.63 3.26 -6.22
CA ILE A 44 -15.44 2.33 -7.04
C ILE A 44 -14.65 1.90 -8.27
N TYR A 45 -13.99 2.85 -8.96
CA TYR A 45 -13.17 2.57 -10.14
C TYR A 45 -11.98 1.65 -9.82
N ALA A 46 -11.25 1.95 -8.74
CA ALA A 46 -10.13 1.12 -8.28
C ALA A 46 -10.61 -0.30 -7.92
N ALA A 47 -11.74 -0.41 -7.20
CA ALA A 47 -12.34 -1.70 -6.85
C ALA A 47 -12.78 -2.51 -8.08
N ALA A 48 -13.36 -1.86 -9.09
CA ALA A 48 -13.78 -2.51 -10.33
C ALA A 48 -12.58 -3.09 -11.12
N GLN A 49 -11.41 -2.48 -11.01
CA GLN A 49 -10.18 -2.95 -11.64
C GLN A 49 -9.35 -3.90 -10.77
N GLY A 50 -9.76 -4.12 -9.50
CA GLY A 50 -8.98 -4.89 -8.54
C GLY A 50 -7.65 -4.24 -8.13
N LYS A 51 -7.50 -2.92 -8.35
CA LYS A 51 -6.29 -2.15 -8.06
C LYS A 51 -6.50 -1.27 -6.83
N SER A 52 -5.42 -0.83 -6.20
CA SER A 52 -5.53 0.19 -5.16
C SER A 52 -5.64 1.58 -5.78
N ILE A 53 -6.20 2.54 -5.04
CA ILE A 53 -6.25 3.95 -5.48
C ILE A 53 -4.84 4.47 -5.77
N LYS A 54 -3.83 3.98 -5.04
CA LYS A 54 -2.43 4.35 -5.28
C LYS A 54 -1.97 3.86 -6.65
N ASP A 55 -2.24 2.61 -7.01
CA ASP A 55 -1.81 2.04 -8.29
C ASP A 55 -2.50 2.75 -9.46
N VAL A 56 -3.80 3.04 -9.33
CA VAL A 56 -4.55 3.82 -10.33
C VAL A 56 -3.95 5.21 -10.52
N LEU A 57 -3.59 5.89 -9.43
CA LEU A 57 -2.95 7.21 -9.50
C LEU A 57 -1.53 7.14 -10.05
N THR A 58 -0.75 6.11 -9.67
CA THR A 58 0.60 5.90 -10.19
C THR A 58 0.55 5.65 -11.69
N GLU A 59 -0.31 4.76 -12.17
CA GLU A 59 -0.51 4.49 -13.61
C GLU A 59 -0.96 5.73 -14.37
N PHE A 60 -1.86 6.53 -13.77
CA PHE A 60 -2.28 7.79 -14.37
C PHE A 60 -1.12 8.79 -14.50
N VAL A 61 -0.25 8.87 -13.48
CA VAL A 61 0.92 9.75 -13.49
C VAL A 61 1.99 9.25 -14.47
N GLU A 62 2.20 7.93 -14.58
CA GLU A 62 3.10 7.32 -15.55
C GLU A 62 2.66 7.54 -17.01
N ALA A 63 1.35 7.68 -17.23
CA ALA A 63 0.77 7.96 -18.54
C ALA A 63 0.76 9.45 -18.93
N LEU A 64 1.27 10.35 -18.08
CA LEU A 64 1.40 11.78 -18.41
C LEU A 64 2.54 12.00 -19.44
N PRO A 65 2.36 12.90 -20.43
CA PRO A 65 3.38 13.22 -21.43
C PRO A 65 4.58 14.00 -20.88
#